data_AF-A0A401ZQV9-F1
#
_entry.id   AF-A0A401ZQV9-F1
#
_cell.length_a   1.000
_cell.length_b   1.000
_cell.length_c   1.000
_cell.angle_alpha   90.00
_cell.angle_beta   90.00
_cell.angle_gamma   90.00
#
_symmetry.space_group_name_H-M   'P 1'
#
loop_
_entity.id
_entity.type
_entity.pdbx_description
1 polymer ?
#
loop_
_entity_poly.entity_id
_entity_poly.type
_entity_poly.pdbx_seq_one_letter_code
_entity_poly.pdbx_strand_id
1 'polypeptide(L)' 'MSEVAALRQQIEMECEVMKRAMSGFKVTASHDMINYQYTSIGNLQEQLAAIVGEQEAAQITVEAYIQTMG' A
#
# COMPACT_ATOMS: atom_id res chain seq x y z
N MET A 1 -8.38 -10.10 16.54
CA MET A 1 -7.66 -9.33 15.49
C MET A 1 -8.47 -9.49 14.21
N SER A 2 -8.93 -8.41 13.61
CA SER A 2 -9.78 -8.42 12.41
C SER A 2 -8.93 -8.60 11.15
N GLU A 3 -9.41 -9.34 10.15
CA GLU A 3 -8.79 -9.48 8.82
C GLU A 3 -8.47 -8.12 8.20
N VAL A 4 -9.36 -7.14 8.39
CA VAL A 4 -9.18 -5.76 7.91
C VAL A 4 -7.95 -5.09 8.55
N ALA A 5 -7.70 -5.34 9.83
CA ALA A 5 -6.54 -4.77 10.52
C ALA A 5 -5.23 -5.38 10.02
N ALA A 6 -5.23 -6.67 9.68
CA ALA A 6 -4.07 -7.35 9.11
C ALA A 6 -3.78 -6.85 7.69
N LEU A 7 -4.80 -6.67 6.86
CA LEU A 7 -4.66 -6.12 5.50
C LEU A 7 -4.18 -4.68 5.51
N ARG A 8 -4.71 -3.84 6.41
CA ARG A 8 -4.24 -2.46 6.59
C ARG A 8 -2.77 -2.41 6.97
N GLN A 9 -2.33 -3.24 7.91
CA GLN A 9 -0.93 -3.28 8.33
C GLN A 9 0.01 -3.72 7.19
N GLN A 10 -0.44 -4.60 6.30
CA GLN A 10 0.33 -4.99 5.11
C GLN A 10 0.45 -3.82 4.11
N ILE A 11 -0.64 -3.07 3.88
CA ILE A 11 -0.61 -1.87 3.02
C ILE A 11 0.37 -0.84 3.57
N GLU A 12 0.32 -0.56 4.88
CA GLU A 12 1.24 0.38 5.54
C GLU A 12 2.71 -0.06 5.38
N MET A 13 2.99 -1.37 5.45
CA MET A 13 4.35 -1.91 5.26
C MET A 13 4.84 -1.74 3.82
N GLU A 14 4.00 -2.01 2.82
CA GLU A 14 4.33 -1.84 1.40
C GLU A 14 4.60 -0.36 1.06
N CYS A 15 3.78 0.54 1.61
CA CYS A 15 3.99 1.98 1.48
C CYS A 15 5.32 2.42 2.13
N GLU A 16 5.71 1.86 3.28
CA GLU A 16 6.97 2.19 3.97
C GLU A 16 8.18 1.71 3.17
N VAL A 17 8.10 0.51 2.57
CA VAL A 17 9.13 0.01 1.65
C VAL A 17 9.26 0.94 0.45
N MET A 18 8.15 1.39 -0.13
CA MET A 18 8.15 2.33 -1.24
C MET A 18 8.75 3.69 -0.84
N LYS A 19 8.34 4.27 0.30
CA LYS A 19 8.90 5.52 0.83
C LYS A 19 10.41 5.41 1.00
N ARG A 20 10.88 4.32 1.62
CA ARG A 20 12.32 4.09 1.83
C ARG A 20 13.07 3.84 0.55
N ALA A 21 12.51 3.15 -0.43
CA ALA A 21 13.15 2.94 -1.73
C ALA A 21 13.31 4.25 -2.50
N MET A 22 12.36 5.18 -2.38
CA MET A 22 12.38 6.48 -3.05
C MET A 22 13.20 7.55 -2.30
N SER A 23 13.28 7.47 -0.97
CA SER A 23 13.99 8.45 -0.12
C SER A 23 15.37 8.00 0.37
N GLY A 24 15.60 6.69 0.44
CA GLY A 24 16.81 6.05 0.95
C GLY A 24 17.43 5.12 -0.08
N PHE A 25 18.73 5.29 -0.32
CA PHE A 25 19.58 4.41 -1.13
C PHE A 25 19.33 4.34 -2.64
N LYS A 26 18.19 4.77 -3.18
CA LYS A 26 17.98 4.85 -4.63
C LYS A 26 17.15 6.07 -5.03
N VAL A 27 17.84 7.15 -5.41
CA VAL A 27 17.29 8.17 -6.33
C VAL A 27 16.89 7.53 -7.69
N THR A 28 17.21 6.25 -7.91
CA THR A 28 16.95 5.44 -9.10
C THR A 28 16.17 4.17 -8.81
N ALA A 29 15.18 4.19 -7.90
CA ALA A 29 14.30 3.03 -7.72
C ALA A 29 13.79 2.59 -9.10
N SER A 30 14.05 1.33 -9.50
CA SER A 30 13.66 0.87 -10.84
C SER A 30 12.15 1.01 -10.96
N HIS A 31 11.68 1.46 -12.12
CA HIS A 31 10.25 1.47 -12.41
C HIS A 31 9.60 0.10 -12.14
N ASP A 32 10.36 -0.99 -12.29
CA ASP A 32 9.89 -2.35 -11.96
C ASP A 32 9.57 -2.53 -10.48
N MET A 33 10.38 -1.95 -9.58
CA MET A 33 10.17 -2.03 -8.13
C MET A 33 8.96 -1.20 -7.72
N ILE A 34 8.82 0.00 -8.27
CA ILE A 34 7.66 0.87 -8.03
C ILE A 34 6.40 0.18 -8.53
N ASN A 35 6.41 -0.36 -9.75
CA ASN A 35 5.29 -1.10 -10.32
C ASN A 35 4.92 -2.32 -9.47
N TYR A 36 5.91 -3.09 -8.99
CA TYR A 36 5.66 -4.22 -8.11
C TYR A 36 4.95 -3.80 -6.82
N GLN A 37 5.39 -2.72 -6.18
CA GLN A 37 4.74 -2.20 -4.97
C GLN A 37 3.31 -1.72 -5.25
N TYR A 38 3.07 -1.00 -6.36
CA TYR A 38 1.72 -0.59 -6.75
C TYR A 38 0.81 -1.79 -7.05
N THR A 39 1.33 -2.83 -7.72
CA THR A 39 0.58 -4.06 -7.95
C THR A 39 0.26 -4.79 -6.65
N SER A 40 1.20 -4.83 -5.70
CA SER A 40 0.98 -5.42 -4.36
C SER A 40 -0.13 -4.67 -3.62
N ILE A 41 -0.08 -3.33 -3.60
CA ILE A 41 -1.11 -2.49 -2.99
C ILE A 41 -2.47 -2.68 -3.68
N GLY A 42 -2.51 -2.78 -5.02
CA GLY A 42 -3.73 -3.05 -5.77
C GLY A 42 -4.38 -4.38 -5.40
N ASN A 43 -3.59 -5.46 -5.30
CA ASN A 43 -4.08 -6.77 -4.88
C ASN A 43 -4.60 -6.77 -3.42
N LEU A 44 -3.98 -5.98 -2.54
CA LEU A 44 -4.44 -5.81 -1.17
C LEU A 44 -5.73 -4.99 -1.10
N GLN A 45 -5.87 -3.97 -1.96
CA GLN A 45 -7.09 -3.18 -2.10
C GLN A 45 -8.26 -4.04 -2.61
N GLU A 46 -8.03 -4.91 -3.59
CA GLU A 46 -9.06 -5.86 -4.08
C GLU A 46 -9.52 -6.82 -2.97
N GLN A 47 -8.59 -7.33 -2.16
CA GLN A 47 -8.92 -8.17 -1.00
C GLN A 47 -9.69 -7.40 0.07
N LEU A 48 -9.34 -6.14 0.33
CA LEU A 48 -10.12 -5.26 1.21
C LEU A 48 -11.51 -4.99 0.63
N ALA A 49 -11.63 -4.76 -0.69
CA ALA A 49 -12.89 -4.48 -1.34
C ALA A 49 -13.88 -5.66 -1.22
N ALA A 50 -13.37 -6.89 -1.22
CA ALA A 50 -14.18 -8.09 -0.98
C ALA A 50 -14.77 -8.16 0.45
N ILE A 51 -14.20 -7.42 1.42
CA ILE A 51 -14.59 -7.45 2.84
C ILE A 51 -15.38 -6.21 3.24
N VAL A 52 -14.93 -5.02 2.85
CA VAL A 52 -15.50 -3.73 3.28
C VAL A 52 -16.20 -2.96 2.15
N GLY A 53 -16.15 -3.48 0.91
CA GLY A 53 -16.63 -2.79 -0.28
C GLY A 53 -15.60 -1.86 -0.89
N GLU A 54 -15.72 -1.61 -2.20
CA GLU A 54 -14.72 -0.88 -2.99
C GLU A 54 -14.43 0.53 -2.46
N GLN A 55 -15.45 1.22 -1.99
CA GLN A 55 -15.34 2.61 -1.54
C GLN A 55 -14.56 2.73 -0.24
N GLU A 56 -14.82 1.83 0.72
CA GLU A 56 -14.13 1.80 2.01
C GLU A 56 -12.69 1.25 1.85
N ALA A 57 -12.50 0.27 0.96
CA ALA A 57 -11.18 -0.23 0.60
C ALA A 57 -10.29 0.84 -0.05
N ALA A 58 -10.83 1.62 -0.98
CA ALA A 58 -10.12 2.74 -1.61
C ALA A 58 -9.75 3.81 -0.57
N GLN A 59 -10.68 4.14 0.34
CA GLN A 59 -10.43 5.13 1.39
C GLN A 59 -9.30 4.68 2.34
N ILE A 60 -9.34 3.42 2.82
CA ILE A 60 -8.28 2.85 3.67
C ILE A 60 -6.92 2.86 2.96
N THR A 61 -6.90 2.52 1.67
CA THR A 61 -5.66 2.47 0.88
C THR A 61 -5.07 3.87 0.68
N VAL A 62 -5.90 4.86 0.35
CA VAL A 62 -5.49 6.26 0.18
C VAL A 62 -5.02 6.87 1.50
N GLU A 63 -5.73 6.62 2.60
CA GLU A 63 -5.33 7.09 3.93
C GLU A 63 -3.96 6.52 4.34
N ALA A 64 -3.75 5.21 4.15
CA ALA A 64 -2.46 4.57 4.41
C ALA A 64 -1.34 5.14 3.53
N TYR A 65 -1.61 5.34 2.23
CA TYR A 65 -0.65 5.95 1.32
C TYR A 65 -0.27 7.37 1.74
N ILE A 66 -1.24 8.23 2.06
CA ILE A 66 -0.98 9.62 2.47
C ILE A 66 -0.21 9.66 3.79
N GLN A 67 -0.57 8.83 4.78
CA GLN A 67 0.14 8.78 6.06
C GLN A 67 1.59 8.35 5.91
N THR A 68 1.87 7.43 4.99
CA THR A 68 3.22 6.91 4.79
C THR A 68 4.03 7.75 3.81
N MET A 69 3.46 8.29 2.74
CA MET A 69 4.20 9.02 1.70
C MET A 69 4.20 10.54 1.87
N GLY A 70 3.26 11.09 2.64
CA GLY A 70 3.30 12.48 3.13
C GLY A 70 4.47 12.74 4.07
#